data_AF-A0A0C1QGG9-F1
#
_entry.id   AF-A0A0C1QGG9-F1
#
_cell.length_a   1.000
_cell.length_b   1.000
_cell.length_c   1.000
_cell.angle_alpha   90.00
_cell.angle_beta   90.00
_cell.angle_gamma   90.00
#
_symmetry.space_group_name_H-M   'P 1'
#
loop_
_entity.id
_entity.type
_entity.pdbx_description
1 polymer ?
#
loop_
_entity_poly.entity_id
_entity_poly.type
_entity_poly.pdbx_seq_one_letter_code
_entity_poly.pdbx_strand_id
1 'polypeptide(L)'
;AEKICSCCNKKLSLKGYHPLVYRTLFGKISIKSPRFYQCSCKSNKQISFSPLPKILKERISPELNYLQTKWISLMSYGMTYKTFRRSISNAD
;
A
#
# COMPACT_ATOMS: atom_id res chain seq x y z
N ALA A 1 11.20 -0.39 -8.89
CA ALA A 1 11.17 -1.70 -8.20
C ALA A 1 12.39 -2.48 -8.64
N GLU A 2 13.36 -2.66 -7.74
CA GLU A 2 14.64 -3.31 -8.07
C GLU A 2 14.41 -4.78 -8.39
N LYS A 3 14.63 -5.16 -9.65
CA LYS A 3 14.52 -6.55 -10.17
C LYS A 3 15.81 -7.35 -9.94
N ILE A 4 16.80 -6.74 -9.30
CA ILE A 4 18.18 -7.21 -9.18
C ILE A 4 18.54 -7.23 -7.70
N CYS A 5 19.21 -8.28 -7.25
CA CYS A 5 19.68 -8.34 -5.88
C CYS A 5 20.94 -7.48 -5.69
N SER A 6 20.95 -6.61 -4.69
CA SER A 6 22.10 -5.76 -4.35
C SER A 6 23.34 -6.51 -3.87
N CYS A 7 23.22 -7.76 -3.41
CA CYS A 7 24.35 -8.57 -2.94
C CYS A 7 24.94 -9.47 -4.03
N CYS A 8 24.10 -9.95 -4.96
CA CYS A 8 24.43 -11.04 -5.87
C CYS A 8 24.34 -10.63 -7.35
N ASN A 9 23.81 -9.44 -7.65
CA ASN A 9 23.46 -8.92 -8.98
C ASN A 9 22.61 -9.86 -9.87
N LYS A 10 22.10 -10.96 -9.31
CA LYS A 10 21.20 -11.88 -10.01
C LYS A 10 19.79 -11.27 -10.11
N LYS A 11 19.12 -11.57 -11.23
CA LYS A 11 17.71 -11.26 -11.44
C LYS A 11 16.87 -12.03 -10.42
N LEU A 12 15.98 -11.34 -9.73
CA LEU A 12 15.07 -11.95 -8.76
C LEU A 12 13.89 -12.60 -9.51
N SER A 13 13.54 -13.83 -9.13
CA SER A 13 12.38 -14.52 -9.70
C SER A 13 11.08 -13.89 -9.21
N LEU A 14 10.16 -13.66 -10.13
CA LEU A 14 8.83 -13.10 -9.84
C LEU A 14 7.91 -14.24 -9.37
N LYS A 15 7.42 -14.15 -8.13
CA LYS A 15 6.43 -15.07 -7.57
C LYS A 15 5.04 -14.85 -8.17
N GLY A 16 4.73 -13.61 -8.51
CA GLY A 16 3.43 -13.23 -9.07
C GLY A 16 3.07 -11.79 -8.74
N TYR A 17 1.83 -11.44 -9.00
CA TYR A 17 1.25 -10.14 -8.67
C TYR A 17 0.16 -10.33 -7.62
N HIS A 18 0.05 -9.38 -6.70
CA HIS A 18 -1.10 -9.28 -5.81
C HIS A 18 -1.75 -7.91 -6.00
N PRO A 19 -3.10 -7.84 -6.02
CA PRO A 19 -3.78 -6.57 -6.05
C PRO A 19 -3.56 -5.84 -4.72
N LEU A 20 -3.17 -4.58 -4.80
CA LEU A 20 -3.12 -3.67 -3.67
C LEU A 20 -4.12 -2.55 -3.91
N VAL A 21 -5.04 -2.35 -2.97
CA VAL A 21 -6.02 -1.27 -3.04
C VAL A 21 -5.40 -0.02 -2.44
N TYR A 22 -5.33 1.04 -3.24
CA TYR A 22 -4.91 2.37 -2.85
C TYR A 22 -6.13 3.30 -2.82
N ARG A 23 -6.38 3.92 -1.68
CA ARG A 23 -7.53 4.81 -1.48
C ARG A 23 -7.13 6.24 -1.81
N THR A 24 -7.81 6.83 -2.77
CA THR A 24 -7.64 8.23 -3.16
C THR A 24 -8.93 9.01 -2.93
N LEU A 25 -8.85 10.34 -2.98
CA LEU A 25 -10.04 11.21 -2.97
C LEU A 25 -11.04 10.88 -4.07
N PHE A 26 -10.54 10.43 -5.21
CA PHE A 26 -11.37 10.10 -6.38
C PHE A 26 -11.91 8.68 -6.35
N GLY A 27 -11.52 7.86 -5.35
CA GLY A 27 -11.95 6.48 -5.21
C GLY A 27 -10.80 5.50 -5.01
N LYS A 28 -11.13 4.21 -5.12
CA LYS A 28 -10.19 3.10 -4.94
C LYS A 28 -9.48 2.77 -6.24
N ILE A 29 -8.16 2.74 -6.20
CA ILE A 29 -7.31 2.35 -7.32
C ILE A 29 -6.70 0.99 -6.99
N SER A 30 -6.88 0.01 -7.87
CA SER A 30 -6.26 -1.31 -7.74
C SER A 30 -4.91 -1.32 -8.46
N ILE A 31 -3.84 -1.41 -7.68
CA ILE A 31 -2.46 -1.42 -8.19
C ILE A 31 -1.95 -2.86 -8.18
N LYS A 32 -1.42 -3.34 -9.32
CA LYS A 32 -0.79 -4.66 -9.40
C LYS A 32 0.60 -4.60 -8.77
N SER A 33 0.74 -5.17 -7.58
CA SER A 33 1.99 -5.17 -6.83
C SER A 33 2.80 -6.43 -7.14
N PRO A 34 4.00 -6.33 -7.75
CA PRO A 34 4.85 -7.48 -8.01
C PRO A 34 5.41 -8.05 -6.71
N ARG A 35 5.48 -9.37 -6.60
CA ARG A 35 6.10 -10.11 -5.49
C ARG A 35 7.31 -10.87 -6.00
N PHE A 36 8.45 -10.70 -5.35
CA PHE A 36 9.72 -11.34 -5.71
C PHE A 36 10.13 -12.36 -4.64
N TYR A 37 10.85 -13.40 -5.07
CA TYR A 37 11.57 -14.27 -4.16
C TYR A 37 12.88 -13.60 -3.70
N GLN A 38 13.30 -13.88 -2.48
CA GLN A 38 14.60 -13.44 -1.97
C GLN A 38 15.74 -14.19 -2.67
N CYS A 39 16.85 -13.51 -3.03
CA CYS A 39 18.06 -14.19 -3.56
C CYS A 39 18.59 -15.15 -2.48
N SER A 40 19.07 -16.32 -2.90
CA SER A 40 19.67 -17.34 -2.03
C SER A 40 20.84 -16.82 -1.18
N CYS A 41 21.42 -15.68 -1.56
CA CYS A 41 22.49 -14.99 -0.84
C CYS A 41 22.08 -14.43 0.53
N LYS A 42 20.78 -14.32 0.82
CA LYS A 42 20.26 -13.70 2.05
C LYS A 42 19.73 -14.71 3.09
N SER A 43 20.28 -15.94 3.09
CA SER A 43 19.98 -17.03 4.04
C SER A 43 18.66 -17.78 3.80
N ASN A 44 18.68 -19.04 4.23
CA ASN A 44 17.95 -20.26 3.83
C ASN A 44 16.44 -20.29 4.14
N LYS A 45 15.72 -19.16 4.09
CA LYS A 45 14.26 -19.12 4.26
C LYS A 45 13.64 -18.37 3.10
N GLN A 46 12.76 -19.04 2.37
CA GLN A 46 12.02 -18.52 1.20
C GLN A 46 11.00 -17.44 1.62
N ILE A 47 11.50 -16.30 2.07
CA ILE A 47 10.67 -15.13 2.37
C ILE A 47 10.45 -14.42 1.03
N SER A 48 9.19 -14.24 0.67
CA SER A 48 8.82 -13.48 -0.53
C SER A 48 8.49 -12.06 -0.14
N PHE A 49 9.00 -11.09 -0.89
CA PHE A 49 8.88 -9.67 -0.58
C PHE A 49 8.20 -8.92 -1.71
N SER A 50 7.45 -7.87 -1.36
CA SER A 50 6.89 -6.92 -2.32
C SER A 50 7.58 -5.57 -2.12
N PRO A 51 8.03 -4.90 -3.19
CA PRO A 51 8.69 -3.61 -3.09
C PRO A 51 7.69 -2.45 -2.94
N LEU A 52 6.43 -2.67 -3.32
CA LEU A 52 5.38 -1.64 -3.28
C LEU A 52 5.12 -1.07 -1.88
N PRO A 53 4.99 -1.86 -0.79
CA PRO A 53 4.81 -1.32 0.56
C PRO A 53 6.00 -0.51 1.07
N LYS A 54 7.19 -0.64 0.46
CA LYS A 54 8.36 0.20 0.80
C LYS A 54 8.25 1.59 0.19
N ILE A 55 7.60 1.71 -0.98
CA ILE A 55 7.40 2.97 -1.71
C ILE A 55 6.14 3.67 -1.20
N LEU A 56 5.03 2.92 -1.13
CA LEU A 56 3.75 3.37 -0.60
C LEU A 56 3.63 2.87 0.84
N LYS A 57 4.16 3.66 1.80
CA LYS A 57 4.08 3.33 3.24
C LYS A 57 2.63 3.24 3.70
N GLU A 58 1.78 4.15 3.22
CA GLU A 58 0.35 4.19 3.52
C GLU A 58 -0.48 3.79 2.30
N ARG A 59 -1.60 3.10 2.54
CA ARG A 59 -2.56 2.72 1.48
C ARG A 59 -3.56 3.83 1.15
N ILE A 60 -3.26 5.07 1.55
CA ILE A 60 -4.11 6.24 1.42
C ILE A 60 -3.29 7.36 0.78
N SER A 61 -3.93 8.13 -0.11
CA SER A 61 -3.34 9.32 -0.72
C SER A 61 -3.17 10.44 0.31
N PRO A 62 -2.05 11.19 0.30
CA PRO A 62 -1.81 12.26 1.27
C PRO A 62 -2.88 13.35 1.19
N GLU A 63 -3.47 13.60 0.02
CA GLU A 63 -4.55 14.57 -0.17
C GLU A 63 -5.83 14.14 0.57
N LEU A 64 -6.17 12.85 0.51
CA LEU A 64 -7.30 12.28 1.26
C LEU A 64 -7.05 12.37 2.76
N ASN A 65 -5.84 12.04 3.21
CA ASN A 65 -5.47 12.11 4.61
C ASN A 65 -5.57 13.56 5.12
N TYR A 66 -5.03 14.53 4.38
CA TYR A 66 -5.10 15.94 4.73
C TYR A 66 -6.54 16.44 4.87
N LEU A 67 -7.39 16.14 3.88
CA LEU A 67 -8.80 16.53 3.96
C LEU A 67 -9.44 15.86 5.18
N GLN A 68 -9.30 14.55 5.33
CA GLN A 68 -9.86 13.85 6.48
C GLN A 68 -9.46 14.52 7.82
N THR A 69 -8.19 14.84 8.03
CA THR A 69 -7.72 15.54 9.23
C THR A 69 -8.36 16.92 9.37
N LYS A 70 -8.42 17.69 8.28
CA LYS A 70 -9.06 19.03 8.28
C LYS A 70 -10.53 18.95 8.69
N TRP A 71 -11.30 18.04 8.12
CA TRP A 71 -12.71 17.85 8.47
C TRP A 71 -12.88 17.35 9.91
N ILE A 72 -12.02 16.43 10.37
CA ILE A 72 -12.04 15.94 11.77
C ILE A 72 -11.79 17.09 12.75
N SER A 73 -10.86 18.00 12.45
CA SER A 73 -10.56 19.14 13.33
C SER A 73 -11.71 20.16 13.43
N LEU A 74 -12.59 20.23 12.43
CA LEU A 74 -13.65 21.23 12.34
C LEU A 74 -15.01 20.75 12.87
N MET A 75 -15.20 19.44 13.11
CA MET A 75 -16.45 18.90 13.64
C MET A 75 -16.22 18.12 14.93
N SER A 76 -17.28 17.91 15.71
CA SER A 76 -17.20 17.02 16.88
C SER A 76 -16.79 15.61 16.44
N TYR A 77 -15.88 14.99 17.20
CA TYR A 77 -15.27 13.69 16.87
C TYR A 77 -16.30 12.59 16.54
N GLY A 78 -17.43 12.58 17.27
CA GLY A 78 -18.50 11.59 17.05
C GLY A 78 -19.23 11.75 15.70
N MET A 79 -19.33 12.97 15.20
CA MET A 79 -19.96 13.24 13.89
C MET A 79 -19.02 12.88 12.74
N THR A 80 -17.73 13.24 12.86
CA THR A 80 -16.72 12.92 11.84
C THR A 80 -16.45 11.43 11.72
N TYR A 81 -16.36 10.70 12.84
CA TYR A 81 -16.15 9.26 12.81
C TYR A 81 -17.29 8.53 12.07
N LYS A 82 -18.54 8.93 12.32
CA LYS A 82 -19.72 8.35 11.64
C LYS A 82 -19.71 8.63 10.13
N THR A 83 -19.45 9.87 9.73
CA THR A 83 -19.39 10.27 8.32
C THR A 83 -18.25 9.56 7.59
N PHE A 84 -17.07 9.50 8.22
CA PHE A 84 -15.90 8.82 7.67
C PHE A 84 -16.12 7.31 7.51
N ARG A 85 -16.68 6.65 8.53
CA ARG A 85 -17.01 5.22 8.48
C ARG A 85 -18.00 4.92 7.36
N ARG A 86 -18.99 5.80 7.15
CA ARG A 86 -19.98 5.69 6.08
C ARG A 86 -19.37 5.91 4.68
N SER A 87 -18.43 6.84 4.54
CA SER A 87 -17.71 7.03 3.27
C SER A 87 -16.79 5.87 2.93
N ILE A 88 -16.22 5.18 3.93
CA ILE A 88 -15.46 3.96 3.70
C ILE A 88 -16.38 2.81 3.25
N SER A 89 -17.53 2.62 3.91
CA SER A 89 -18.45 1.52 3.57
C SER A 89 -19.12 1.69 2.21
N ASN A 90 -19.42 2.91 1.79
CA ASN A 90 -20.01 3.18 0.47
C ASN A 90 -19.01 3.05 -0.68
N ALA A 91 -17.72 2.88 -0.38
CA ALA A 91 -16.69 2.67 -1.38
C ALA A 91 -16.35 1.18 -1.57
N ASP A 92 -16.85 0.28 -0.72
CA ASP A 92 -16.71 -1.19 -0.79
C ASP A 92 -17.64 -1.81 -1.86
#